data_AF-H7EHN4-F1
#
_entry.id   AF-H7EHN4-F1
#
_cell.length_a   1.000
_cell.length_b   1.000
_cell.length_c   1.000
_cell.angle_alpha   90.00
_cell.angle_beta   90.00
_cell.angle_gamma   90.00
#
_symmetry.space_group_name_H-M   'P 1'
#
loop_
_entity.id
_entity.type
_entity.pdbx_description
1 polymer ?
#
loop_
_entity_poly.entity_id
_entity_poly.type
_entity_poly.pdbx_seq_one_letter_code
_entity_poly.pdbx_strand_id
1 'polypeptide(L)'
;MKVNRIAIAFGILAAFTFASCKSTDVEAADDKNEQPAVEETKEDDSEDFSEANKALIEKAEAARLRAVEAKAPTYYADFFKATDGSFSGVKDKFAAEPKNDYSAELNEIIVRFDSMQKASLAQALKTKAATMAESDLDASILKVGEEALSNYDSLCASSGSGKELLAQAEIALKAYDSLVNKGFTAMVGRERKAAIAAKKDAESVKCQVAKRTKDSYVKATEVFKKAESAYTYRNNEAAYNGYKSAKESYITMFETVKKDRADAEAALEKAKQAKLEAEKFAAETDETNPLTEKVAGIEDENAVLLEQDSFANPEDSVIDVESGELAETAAKIADEAIAAENSADNADGGSVVDAK
;
A
#
# COMPACT_ATOMS: atom_id res chain seq x y z
N MET A 1 -24.36 11.94 17.09
CA MET A 1 -23.13 12.12 16.29
C MET A 1 -23.49 12.80 14.98
N LYS A 2 -22.98 14.02 14.78
CA LYS A 2 -23.28 14.88 13.63
C LYS A 2 -22.53 14.38 12.40
N VAL A 3 -23.25 14.19 11.30
CA VAL A 3 -22.71 13.81 10.00
C VAL A 3 -22.52 15.09 9.20
N ASN A 4 -21.26 15.53 9.05
CA ASN A 4 -20.93 16.66 8.16
C ASN A 4 -20.94 16.19 6.71
N ARG A 5 -21.91 16.67 5.93
CA ARG A 5 -21.95 16.58 4.47
C ARG A 5 -21.56 17.94 3.91
N ILE A 6 -20.38 18.05 3.32
CA ILE A 6 -19.97 19.24 2.57
C ILE A 6 -20.42 19.06 1.13
N ALA A 7 -21.46 19.79 0.75
CA ALA A 7 -21.88 19.98 -0.63
C ALA A 7 -21.13 21.21 -1.19
N ILE A 8 -20.33 21.01 -2.23
CA ILE A 8 -19.68 22.11 -2.95
C ILE A 8 -20.52 22.37 -4.20
N ALA A 9 -21.26 23.48 -4.16
CA ALA A 9 -21.90 24.09 -5.32
C ALA A 9 -20.97 25.19 -5.85
N PHE A 10 -20.59 25.10 -7.13
CA PHE A 10 -20.01 26.22 -7.86
C PHE A 10 -20.88 26.49 -9.08
N GLY A 11 -21.69 27.54 -8.98
CA GLY A 11 -22.14 28.30 -10.13
C GLY A 11 -21.48 29.67 -10.04
N ILE A 12 -20.95 30.17 -11.16
CA ILE A 12 -20.89 31.60 -11.48
C ILE A 12 -20.98 31.72 -13.01
N LEU A 13 -21.89 32.60 -13.37
CA LEU A 13 -22.38 33.06 -14.66
C LEU A 13 -21.38 34.06 -15.27
N ALA A 14 -21.10 33.97 -16.57
CA ALA A 14 -20.44 35.04 -17.33
C ALA A 14 -21.25 35.34 -18.60
N ALA A 15 -21.96 36.46 -18.58
CA ALA A 15 -22.64 37.03 -19.74
C ALA A 15 -21.70 38.03 -20.43
N PHE A 16 -21.38 37.78 -21.70
CA PHE A 16 -20.71 38.72 -22.59
C PHE A 16 -21.76 39.64 -23.23
N THR A 17 -21.64 40.95 -23.04
CA THR A 17 -22.31 41.95 -23.88
C THR A 17 -21.28 42.89 -24.48
N PHE A 18 -21.25 42.91 -25.81
CA PHE A 18 -20.57 43.91 -26.63
C PHE A 18 -21.36 45.22 -26.60
N ALA A 19 -20.67 46.35 -26.39
CA ALA A 19 -21.20 47.68 -26.68
C ALA A 19 -20.11 48.52 -27.37
N SER A 20 -20.30 48.70 -28.68
CA SER A 20 -19.63 49.66 -29.53
C SER A 20 -20.27 51.03 -29.33
N CYS A 21 -19.47 52.10 -29.20
CA CYS A 21 -19.92 53.46 -29.47
C CYS A 21 -18.80 54.35 -30.01
N LYS A 22 -19.23 55.27 -30.88
CA LYS A 22 -18.51 56.01 -31.91
C LYS A 22 -18.67 57.52 -31.64
N SER A 23 -17.65 58.31 -32.03
CA SER A 23 -17.68 59.75 -32.36
C SER A 23 -17.79 60.77 -31.21
N THR A 24 -16.90 61.77 -31.14
CA THR A 24 -17.04 63.07 -31.86
C THR A 24 -15.86 64.02 -31.53
N ASP A 25 -15.34 64.70 -32.56
CA ASP A 25 -14.30 65.72 -32.54
C ASP A 25 -14.73 67.05 -31.91
N VAL A 26 -13.80 67.78 -31.30
CA VAL A 26 -13.82 69.27 -31.19
C VAL A 26 -12.40 69.81 -31.37
N GLU A 27 -12.30 70.85 -32.19
CA GLU A 27 -11.12 71.55 -32.68
C GLU A 27 -10.35 72.39 -31.65
N ALA A 28 -9.02 72.44 -31.89
CA ALA A 28 -8.07 73.56 -31.85
C ALA A 28 -8.13 74.67 -30.78
N ALA A 29 -7.01 74.84 -30.06
CA ALA A 29 -6.36 76.13 -29.88
C ALA A 29 -4.83 75.95 -29.68
N ASP A 30 -4.07 76.68 -30.49
CA ASP A 30 -2.61 76.83 -30.51
C ASP A 30 -2.20 77.87 -29.45
N ASP A 31 -1.26 77.55 -28.56
CA ASP A 31 -0.41 78.58 -27.94
C ASP A 31 0.96 78.00 -27.58
N LYS A 32 1.98 78.76 -27.96
CA LYS A 32 3.40 78.41 -27.83
C LYS A 32 3.85 78.63 -26.39
N ASN A 33 4.49 77.63 -25.80
CA ASN A 33 5.46 77.88 -24.73
C ASN A 33 6.63 76.89 -24.80
N GLU A 34 7.83 77.43 -24.61
CA GLU A 34 9.12 76.79 -24.78
C GLU A 34 9.38 75.71 -23.72
N GLN A 35 10.09 74.66 -24.16
CA GLN A 35 10.54 73.47 -23.43
C GLN A 35 11.07 73.75 -22.01
N PRO A 36 10.93 72.73 -21.14
CA PRO A 36 12.11 72.01 -20.71
C PRO A 36 12.06 70.58 -21.26
N ALA A 37 13.19 70.12 -21.78
CA ALA A 37 13.37 68.72 -22.17
C ALA A 37 13.10 67.82 -20.96
N VAL A 38 11.94 67.19 -20.97
CA VAL A 38 11.65 66.03 -20.13
C VAL A 38 12.44 64.90 -20.78
N GLU A 39 13.46 64.40 -20.08
CA GLU A 39 13.97 63.06 -20.36
C GLU A 39 12.76 62.13 -20.28
N GLU A 40 12.30 61.61 -21.42
CA GLU A 40 11.50 60.40 -21.46
C GLU A 40 12.36 59.31 -20.80
N THR A 41 12.18 59.10 -19.50
CA THR A 41 12.27 57.76 -18.94
C THR A 41 11.31 56.91 -19.75
N LYS A 42 11.87 56.19 -20.74
CA LYS A 42 11.23 54.99 -21.27
C LYS A 42 11.08 54.06 -20.07
N GLU A 43 9.91 54.10 -19.44
CA GLU A 43 9.46 52.97 -18.66
C GLU A 43 9.44 51.80 -19.63
N ASP A 44 10.39 50.89 -19.42
CA ASP A 44 10.46 49.61 -20.09
C ASP A 44 9.28 48.80 -19.55
N ASP A 45 8.09 49.04 -20.12
CA ASP A 45 6.86 48.26 -19.92
C ASP A 45 7.00 46.83 -20.51
N SER A 46 8.22 46.28 -20.58
CA SER A 46 8.40 44.87 -20.88
C SER A 46 7.80 44.08 -19.73
N GLU A 47 6.73 43.33 -19.99
CA GLU A 47 6.21 42.34 -19.05
C GLU A 47 7.35 41.46 -18.53
N ASP A 48 7.52 41.36 -17.21
CA ASP A 48 8.54 40.53 -16.60
C ASP A 48 8.02 39.10 -16.45
N PHE A 49 8.46 38.21 -17.36
CA PHE A 49 8.06 36.80 -17.36
C PHE A 49 8.85 35.92 -16.37
N SER A 50 9.75 36.48 -15.56
CA SER A 50 10.71 35.70 -14.76
C SER A 50 10.05 34.66 -13.84
N GLU A 51 9.01 35.05 -13.09
CA GLU A 51 8.31 34.14 -12.17
C GLU A 51 7.45 33.11 -12.90
N ALA A 52 6.82 33.49 -14.01
CA ALA A 52 6.04 32.57 -14.84
C ALA A 52 6.95 31.49 -15.46
N ASN A 53 8.13 31.89 -15.94
CA ASN A 53 9.14 30.98 -16.48
C ASN A 53 9.65 30.00 -15.41
N LYS A 54 9.95 30.46 -14.18
CA LYS A 54 10.35 29.56 -13.07
C LYS A 54 9.31 28.48 -12.81
N ALA A 55 8.04 28.86 -12.70
CA ALA A 55 6.95 27.91 -12.47
C ALA A 55 6.80 26.90 -13.63
N LEU A 56 7.04 27.33 -14.88
CA LEU A 56 7.01 26.43 -16.04
C LEU A 56 8.24 25.50 -16.10
N ILE A 57 9.42 25.97 -15.69
CA ILE A 57 10.62 25.14 -15.54
C ILE A 57 10.37 24.03 -14.51
N GLU A 58 9.81 24.34 -13.34
CA GLU A 58 9.45 23.34 -12.32
C GLU A 58 8.45 22.30 -12.87
N LYS A 59 7.45 22.74 -13.63
CA LYS A 59 6.51 21.82 -14.29
C LYS A 59 7.19 20.93 -15.33
N ALA A 60 8.12 21.48 -16.10
CA ALA A 60 8.91 20.71 -17.06
C ALA A 60 9.80 19.67 -16.36
N GLU A 61 10.41 20.01 -15.21
CA GLU A 61 11.16 19.05 -14.39
C GLU A 61 10.26 17.93 -13.85
N ALA A 62 9.07 18.26 -13.35
CA ALA A 62 8.11 17.27 -12.88
C ALA A 62 7.63 16.35 -14.03
N ALA A 63 7.38 16.90 -15.23
CA ALA A 63 7.03 16.11 -16.41
C ALA A 63 8.16 15.18 -16.84
N ARG A 64 9.40 15.69 -16.85
CA ARG A 64 10.61 14.89 -17.13
C ARG A 64 10.76 13.73 -16.15
N LEU A 65 10.61 13.97 -14.84
CA LEU A 65 10.69 12.92 -13.82
C LEU A 65 9.64 11.83 -14.06
N ARG A 66 8.39 12.21 -14.32
CA ARG A 66 7.31 11.26 -14.67
C ARG A 66 7.64 10.44 -15.91
N ALA A 67 8.25 11.03 -16.94
CA ALA A 67 8.71 10.32 -18.12
C ALA A 67 9.84 9.32 -17.79
N VAL A 68 10.79 9.70 -16.94
CA VAL A 68 11.86 8.81 -16.45
C VAL A 68 11.30 7.63 -15.67
N GLU A 69 10.38 7.87 -14.73
CA GLU A 69 9.69 6.82 -13.95
C GLU A 69 8.93 5.84 -14.86
N ALA A 70 8.33 6.35 -15.94
CA ALA A 70 7.67 5.53 -16.96
C ALA A 70 8.66 4.80 -17.89
N LYS A 71 9.98 4.97 -17.71
CA LYS A 71 11.06 4.38 -18.52
C LYS A 71 11.17 4.93 -19.94
N ALA A 72 10.78 6.18 -20.17
CA ALA A 72 10.98 6.86 -21.45
C ALA A 72 12.46 6.88 -21.93
N PRO A 73 13.48 7.05 -21.07
CA PRO A 73 14.88 6.95 -21.51
C PRO A 73 15.28 5.59 -22.09
N THR A 74 14.50 4.54 -21.83
CA THR A 74 14.71 3.20 -22.39
C THR A 74 13.93 3.00 -23.68
N TYR A 75 12.64 3.35 -23.70
CA TYR A 75 11.79 3.13 -24.88
C TYR A 75 11.97 4.16 -25.99
N TYR A 76 12.32 5.40 -25.62
CA TYR A 76 12.37 6.56 -26.51
C TYR A 76 13.68 7.35 -26.32
N ALA A 77 14.81 6.64 -26.21
CA ALA A 77 16.11 7.21 -25.79
C ALA A 77 16.52 8.47 -26.58
N ASP A 78 16.48 8.41 -27.91
CA ASP A 78 16.91 9.52 -28.78
C ASP A 78 15.97 10.73 -28.65
N PHE A 79 14.65 10.47 -28.64
CA PHE A 79 13.65 11.53 -28.51
C PHE A 79 13.67 12.17 -27.11
N PHE A 80 13.90 11.37 -26.08
CA PHE A 80 14.09 11.83 -24.70
C PHE A 80 15.33 12.73 -24.62
N LYS A 81 16.47 12.29 -25.15
CA LYS A 81 17.71 13.06 -25.15
C LYS A 81 17.56 14.38 -25.92
N ALA A 82 16.87 14.36 -27.06
CA ALA A 82 16.60 15.57 -27.83
C ALA A 82 15.74 16.57 -27.04
N THR A 83 14.66 16.10 -26.40
CA THR A 83 13.77 16.95 -25.57
C THR A 83 14.50 17.49 -24.34
N ASP A 84 15.32 16.66 -23.69
CA ASP A 84 16.14 17.05 -22.53
C ASP A 84 17.20 18.10 -22.92
N GLY A 85 17.78 17.97 -24.12
CA GLY A 85 18.67 18.97 -24.70
C GLY A 85 17.98 20.32 -24.93
N SER A 86 16.79 20.32 -25.53
CA SER A 86 15.98 21.53 -25.69
C SER A 86 15.64 22.16 -24.34
N PHE A 87 15.30 21.35 -23.35
CA PHE A 87 15.00 21.83 -22.01
C PHE A 87 16.21 22.47 -21.32
N SER A 88 17.39 21.86 -21.42
CA SER A 88 18.63 22.49 -20.94
C SER A 88 18.87 23.82 -21.64
N GLY A 89 18.70 23.88 -22.97
CA GLY A 89 18.88 25.11 -23.74
C GLY A 89 17.94 26.24 -23.31
N VAL A 90 16.67 25.93 -23.00
CA VAL A 90 15.73 26.94 -22.48
C VAL A 90 16.13 27.43 -21.09
N LYS A 91 16.64 26.56 -20.21
CA LYS A 91 17.16 26.97 -18.90
C LYS A 91 18.36 27.90 -19.02
N ASP A 92 19.27 27.63 -19.96
CA ASP A 92 20.42 28.49 -20.23
C ASP A 92 19.99 29.86 -20.77
N LYS A 93 19.02 29.91 -21.70
CA LYS A 93 18.41 31.15 -22.18
C LYS A 93 17.76 31.95 -21.04
N PHE A 94 16.96 31.29 -20.21
CA PHE A 94 16.31 31.91 -19.05
C PHE A 94 17.32 32.48 -18.05
N ALA A 95 18.44 31.80 -17.81
CA ALA A 95 19.49 32.31 -16.93
C ALA A 95 20.15 33.58 -17.48
N ALA A 96 20.28 33.70 -18.80
CA ALA A 96 20.84 34.88 -19.45
C ALA A 96 19.85 36.04 -19.56
N GLU A 97 18.58 35.75 -19.89
CA GLU A 97 17.55 36.73 -20.22
C GLU A 97 16.23 36.38 -19.51
N PRO A 98 16.15 36.52 -18.18
CA PRO A 98 15.05 35.96 -17.37
C PRO A 98 13.67 36.60 -17.67
N LYS A 99 13.68 37.84 -18.13
CA LYS A 99 12.46 38.61 -18.44
C LYS A 99 11.79 38.21 -19.75
N ASN A 100 12.45 37.47 -20.64
CA ASN A 100 11.85 37.07 -21.92
C ASN A 100 10.75 36.01 -21.72
N ASP A 101 9.75 35.99 -22.61
CA ASP A 101 8.72 34.94 -22.59
C ASP A 101 9.22 33.62 -23.22
N TYR A 102 9.40 32.59 -22.39
CA TYR A 102 9.73 31.23 -22.84
C TYR A 102 8.54 30.27 -22.74
N SER A 103 7.34 30.78 -22.50
CA SER A 103 6.17 29.95 -22.21
C SER A 103 5.83 28.97 -23.31
N ALA A 104 5.96 29.36 -24.58
CA ALA A 104 5.71 28.48 -25.72
C ALA A 104 6.72 27.31 -25.78
N GLU A 105 8.01 27.58 -25.63
CA GLU A 105 9.06 26.55 -25.63
C GLU A 105 8.90 25.60 -24.43
N LEU A 106 8.65 26.13 -23.23
CA LEU A 106 8.48 25.34 -22.01
C LEU A 106 7.22 24.48 -22.05
N ASN A 107 6.09 25.01 -22.54
CA ASN A 107 4.87 24.22 -22.68
C ASN A 107 5.02 23.09 -23.71
N GLU A 108 5.71 23.32 -24.82
CA GLU A 108 6.02 22.27 -25.79
C GLU A 108 6.91 21.18 -25.18
N ILE A 109 7.92 21.55 -24.38
CA ILE A 109 8.78 20.60 -23.65
C ILE A 109 7.96 19.77 -22.65
N ILE A 110 7.09 20.41 -21.86
CA ILE A 110 6.20 19.72 -20.90
C ILE A 110 5.37 18.67 -21.64
N VAL A 111 4.71 19.07 -22.74
CA VAL A 111 3.85 18.18 -23.51
C VAL A 111 4.65 17.03 -24.13
N ARG A 112 5.88 17.26 -24.61
CA ARG A 112 6.75 16.19 -25.12
C ARG A 112 7.11 15.18 -24.04
N PHE A 113 7.47 15.62 -22.83
CA PHE A 113 7.72 14.72 -21.71
C PHE A 113 6.46 13.95 -21.30
N ASP A 114 5.30 14.61 -21.21
CA ASP A 114 4.02 13.95 -20.91
C ASP A 114 3.65 12.91 -21.98
N SER A 115 3.92 13.20 -23.25
CA SER A 115 3.67 12.27 -24.35
C SER A 115 4.54 11.01 -24.21
N MET A 116 5.83 11.17 -23.87
CA MET A 116 6.75 10.06 -23.66
C MET A 116 6.38 9.24 -22.43
N GLN A 117 5.91 9.88 -21.36
CA GLN A 117 5.36 9.17 -20.20
C GLN A 117 4.25 8.23 -20.63
N LYS A 118 3.22 8.75 -21.32
CA LYS A 118 2.05 7.98 -21.72
C LYS A 118 2.39 6.88 -22.73
N ALA A 119 3.21 7.18 -23.73
CA ALA A 119 3.65 6.21 -24.72
C ALA A 119 4.46 5.07 -24.07
N SER A 120 5.30 5.39 -23.09
CA SER A 120 6.07 4.38 -22.35
C SER A 120 5.18 3.50 -21.46
N LEU A 121 4.17 4.08 -20.80
CA LEU A 121 3.15 3.31 -20.10
C LEU A 121 2.37 2.39 -21.05
N ALA A 122 2.04 2.87 -22.25
CA ALA A 122 1.40 2.06 -23.28
C ALA A 122 2.30 0.88 -23.72
N GLN A 123 3.59 1.11 -23.96
CA GLN A 123 4.55 0.05 -24.28
C GLN A 123 4.63 -1.02 -23.18
N ALA A 124 4.62 -0.61 -21.90
CA ALA A 124 4.61 -1.54 -20.78
C ALA A 124 3.32 -2.41 -20.71
N LEU A 125 2.20 -1.91 -21.22
CA LEU A 125 0.92 -2.63 -21.24
C LEU A 125 0.74 -3.50 -22.49
N LYS A 126 1.43 -3.22 -23.59
CA LYS A 126 1.21 -3.85 -24.91
C LYS A 126 1.12 -5.37 -24.87
N THR A 127 2.13 -6.06 -24.31
CA THR A 127 2.15 -7.54 -24.24
C THR A 127 1.02 -8.08 -23.36
N LYS A 128 0.71 -7.40 -22.25
CA LYS A 128 -0.37 -7.79 -21.35
C LYS A 128 -1.74 -7.63 -22.04
N ALA A 129 -1.95 -6.52 -22.74
CA ALA A 129 -3.15 -6.26 -23.52
C ALA A 129 -3.36 -7.31 -24.61
N ALA A 130 -2.30 -7.68 -25.35
CA ALA A 130 -2.35 -8.74 -26.35
C ALA A 130 -2.74 -10.11 -25.75
N THR A 131 -2.26 -10.42 -24.54
CA THR A 131 -2.61 -11.66 -23.83
C THR A 131 -4.07 -11.67 -23.36
N MET A 132 -4.66 -10.51 -23.11
CA MET A 132 -6.03 -10.37 -22.61
C MET A 132 -7.08 -10.14 -23.71
N ALA A 133 -6.66 -10.00 -24.97
CA ALA A 133 -7.56 -9.80 -26.10
C ALA A 133 -8.12 -11.16 -26.56
N GLU A 134 -9.39 -11.44 -26.26
CA GLU A 134 -10.02 -12.74 -26.55
C GLU A 134 -11.10 -12.69 -27.64
N SER A 135 -11.64 -11.51 -27.96
CA SER A 135 -12.71 -11.33 -28.96
C SER A 135 -12.27 -10.52 -30.18
N ASP A 136 -13.01 -10.59 -31.28
CA ASP A 136 -12.75 -9.77 -32.48
C ASP A 136 -12.77 -8.27 -32.19
N LEU A 137 -13.65 -7.83 -31.28
CA LEU A 137 -13.68 -6.44 -30.80
C LEU A 137 -12.39 -6.08 -30.05
N ASP A 138 -11.86 -7.00 -29.25
CA ASP A 138 -10.61 -6.78 -28.53
C ASP A 138 -9.40 -6.72 -29.48
N ALA A 139 -9.39 -7.56 -30.52
CA ALA A 139 -8.39 -7.51 -31.57
C ALA A 139 -8.39 -6.17 -32.32
N SER A 140 -9.58 -5.60 -32.57
CA SER A 140 -9.71 -4.25 -33.16
C SER A 140 -9.14 -3.17 -32.25
N ILE A 141 -9.44 -3.21 -30.94
CA ILE A 141 -8.88 -2.27 -29.96
C ILE A 141 -7.36 -2.41 -29.86
N LEU A 142 -6.85 -3.64 -29.86
CA LEU A 142 -5.41 -3.90 -29.83
C LEU A 142 -4.70 -3.25 -31.02
N LYS A 143 -5.28 -3.42 -32.22
CA LYS A 143 -4.77 -2.81 -33.46
C LYS A 143 -4.76 -1.29 -33.39
N VAL A 144 -5.80 -0.67 -32.84
CA VAL A 144 -5.84 0.80 -32.62
C VAL A 144 -4.65 1.24 -31.76
N GLY A 145 -4.33 0.50 -30.69
CA GLY A 145 -3.17 0.80 -29.85
C GLY A 145 -1.84 0.64 -30.58
N GLU A 146 -1.71 -0.40 -31.41
CA GLU A 146 -0.50 -0.65 -32.20
C GLU A 146 -0.26 0.42 -33.26
N GLU A 147 -1.32 0.80 -33.99
CA GLU A 147 -1.27 1.87 -34.99
C GLU A 147 -0.93 3.22 -34.34
N ALA A 148 -1.52 3.53 -33.18
CA ALA A 148 -1.23 4.76 -32.46
C ALA A 148 0.23 4.83 -31.98
N LEU A 149 0.79 3.73 -31.46
CA LEU A 149 2.23 3.69 -31.12
C LEU A 149 3.12 3.83 -32.36
N SER A 150 2.78 3.17 -33.47
CA SER A 150 3.52 3.30 -34.73
C SER A 150 3.51 4.75 -35.25
N ASN A 151 2.37 5.43 -35.14
CA ASN A 151 2.25 6.85 -35.49
C ASN A 151 3.05 7.74 -34.52
N TYR A 152 3.03 7.42 -33.22
CA TYR A 152 3.86 8.11 -32.23
C TYR A 152 5.36 8.02 -32.58
N ASP A 153 5.85 6.82 -32.88
CA ASP A 153 7.25 6.59 -33.27
C ASP A 153 7.62 7.39 -34.53
N SER A 154 6.71 7.44 -35.50
CA SER A 154 6.87 8.23 -36.74
C SER A 154 6.92 9.73 -36.48
N LEU A 155 6.12 10.23 -35.52
CA LEU A 155 6.14 11.63 -35.09
C LEU A 155 7.42 11.96 -34.32
N CYS A 156 7.92 11.07 -33.48
CA CYS A 156 9.21 11.24 -32.80
C CYS A 156 10.35 11.39 -33.82
N ALA A 157 10.37 10.55 -34.85
CA ALA A 157 11.39 10.58 -35.90
C ALA A 157 11.31 11.84 -36.79
N SER A 158 10.10 12.35 -37.03
CA SER A 158 9.87 13.55 -37.86
C SER A 158 9.82 14.86 -37.05
N SER A 159 10.07 14.81 -35.74
CA SER A 159 9.97 15.95 -34.82
C SER A 159 8.59 16.62 -34.82
N GLY A 160 7.52 15.81 -34.90
CA GLY A 160 6.13 16.28 -34.80
C GLY A 160 5.85 17.10 -33.54
N SER A 161 4.75 17.84 -33.55
CA SER A 161 4.40 18.72 -32.41
C SER A 161 4.10 17.91 -31.15
N GLY A 162 4.35 18.48 -29.98
CA GLY A 162 4.02 17.87 -28.69
C GLY A 162 2.55 17.47 -28.62
N LYS A 163 1.66 18.29 -29.17
CA LYS A 163 0.22 18.02 -29.19
C LYS A 163 -0.13 16.76 -29.99
N GLU A 164 0.46 16.56 -31.17
CA GLU A 164 0.23 15.36 -31.99
C GLU A 164 0.78 14.11 -31.31
N LEU A 165 1.99 14.21 -30.75
CA LEU A 165 2.62 13.17 -29.96
C LEU A 165 1.74 12.74 -28.78
N LEU A 166 1.27 13.72 -27.99
CA LEU A 166 0.43 13.45 -26.84
C LEU A 166 -0.87 12.75 -27.24
N ALA A 167 -1.50 13.19 -28.33
CA ALA A 167 -2.74 12.57 -28.83
C ALA A 167 -2.54 11.09 -29.20
N GLN A 168 -1.47 10.75 -29.92
CA GLN A 168 -1.19 9.35 -30.27
C GLN A 168 -0.85 8.51 -29.04
N ALA A 169 -0.05 9.06 -28.10
CA ALA A 169 0.28 8.40 -26.86
C ALA A 169 -0.95 8.10 -25.98
N GLU A 170 -1.92 9.03 -25.94
CA GLU A 170 -3.18 8.86 -25.22
C GLU A 170 -4.08 7.79 -25.85
N ILE A 171 -4.17 7.76 -27.18
CA ILE A 171 -4.92 6.72 -27.90
C ILE A 171 -4.33 5.35 -27.59
N ALA A 172 -3.01 5.21 -27.70
CA ALA A 172 -2.30 3.96 -27.42
C ALA A 172 -2.52 3.49 -25.97
N LEU A 173 -2.28 4.38 -25.00
CA LEU A 173 -2.44 4.07 -23.59
C LEU A 173 -3.87 3.66 -23.26
N LYS A 174 -4.86 4.40 -23.75
CA LYS A 174 -6.28 4.10 -23.51
C LYS A 174 -6.68 2.76 -24.11
N ALA A 175 -6.23 2.45 -25.32
CA ALA A 175 -6.53 1.19 -25.98
C ALA A 175 -6.03 0.00 -25.15
N TYR A 176 -4.74 -0.01 -24.80
CA TYR A 176 -4.16 -1.11 -24.03
C TYR A 176 -4.67 -1.18 -22.60
N ASP A 177 -4.82 -0.04 -21.91
CA ASP A 177 -5.37 0.01 -20.56
C ASP A 177 -6.81 -0.54 -20.53
N SER A 178 -7.63 -0.24 -21.54
CA SER A 178 -9.00 -0.76 -21.61
C SER A 178 -9.05 -2.29 -21.73
N LEU A 179 -8.16 -2.88 -22.54
CA LEU A 179 -8.05 -4.34 -22.70
C LEU A 179 -7.57 -5.00 -21.41
N VAL A 180 -6.54 -4.42 -20.79
CA VAL A 180 -5.99 -4.92 -19.52
C VAL A 180 -7.04 -4.85 -18.40
N ASN A 181 -7.73 -3.73 -18.27
CA ASN A 181 -8.78 -3.55 -17.28
C ASN A 181 -9.97 -4.47 -17.51
N LYS A 182 -10.39 -4.68 -18.77
CA LYS A 182 -11.43 -5.65 -19.13
C LYS A 182 -11.02 -7.06 -18.72
N GLY A 183 -9.81 -7.49 -19.07
CA GLY A 183 -9.28 -8.81 -18.72
C GLY A 183 -9.26 -9.05 -17.21
N PHE A 184 -8.70 -8.11 -16.44
CA PHE A 184 -8.69 -8.23 -14.98
C PHE A 184 -10.08 -8.17 -14.35
N THR A 185 -11.01 -7.38 -14.88
CA THR A 185 -12.40 -7.34 -14.38
C THR A 185 -13.05 -8.71 -14.48
N ALA A 186 -12.83 -9.44 -15.58
CA ALA A 186 -13.36 -10.80 -15.75
C ALA A 186 -12.72 -11.80 -14.77
N MET A 187 -11.43 -11.66 -14.49
CA MET A 187 -10.67 -12.60 -13.66
C MET A 187 -10.84 -12.37 -12.15
N VAL A 188 -10.86 -11.11 -11.71
CA VAL A 188 -10.82 -10.74 -10.29
C VAL A 188 -12.00 -11.31 -9.50
N GLY A 189 -13.20 -11.32 -10.08
CA GLY A 189 -14.38 -11.87 -9.42
C GLY A 189 -14.31 -13.38 -9.19
N ARG A 190 -13.72 -14.12 -10.14
CA ARG A 190 -13.48 -15.57 -10.00
C ARG A 190 -12.41 -15.83 -8.94
N GLU A 191 -11.31 -15.09 -9.00
CA GLU A 191 -10.18 -15.26 -8.09
C GLU A 191 -10.55 -14.92 -6.65
N ARG A 192 -11.33 -13.85 -6.44
CA ARG A 192 -11.88 -13.49 -5.12
C ARG A 192 -12.68 -14.63 -4.51
N LYS A 193 -13.60 -15.23 -5.28
CA LYS A 193 -14.41 -16.37 -4.80
C LYS A 193 -13.53 -17.57 -4.45
N ALA A 194 -12.53 -17.88 -5.27
CA ALA A 194 -11.58 -18.97 -5.01
C ALA A 194 -10.74 -18.72 -3.75
N ALA A 195 -10.28 -17.48 -3.54
CA ALA A 195 -9.55 -17.10 -2.33
C ALA A 195 -10.40 -17.20 -1.06
N ILE A 196 -11.68 -16.82 -1.12
CA ILE A 196 -12.62 -16.98 0.00
C ILE A 196 -12.85 -18.46 0.32
N ALA A 197 -13.01 -19.31 -0.70
CA ALA A 197 -13.15 -20.75 -0.52
C ALA A 197 -11.90 -21.36 0.15
N ALA A 198 -10.71 -21.07 -0.39
CA ALA A 198 -9.45 -21.53 0.18
C ALA A 198 -9.24 -21.07 1.63
N LYS A 199 -9.62 -19.82 1.94
CA LYS A 199 -9.60 -19.31 3.31
C LYS A 199 -10.49 -20.14 4.23
N LYS A 200 -11.73 -20.44 3.81
CA LYS A 200 -12.66 -21.26 4.59
C LYS A 200 -12.12 -22.67 4.82
N ASP A 201 -11.47 -23.26 3.82
CA ASP A 201 -10.85 -24.58 3.96
C ASP A 201 -9.71 -24.54 4.97
N ALA A 202 -8.83 -23.54 4.91
CA ALA A 202 -7.77 -23.33 5.90
C ALA A 202 -8.33 -23.12 7.33
N GLU A 203 -9.43 -22.37 7.47
CA GLU A 203 -10.10 -22.16 8.75
C GLU A 203 -10.73 -23.46 9.31
N SER A 204 -11.22 -24.34 8.43
CA SER A 204 -11.82 -25.63 8.83
C SER A 204 -10.82 -26.56 9.52
N VAL A 205 -9.54 -26.49 9.14
CA VAL A 205 -8.45 -27.23 9.79
C VAL A 205 -7.75 -26.41 10.88
N LYS A 206 -8.31 -25.27 11.27
CA LYS A 206 -7.79 -24.41 12.33
C LYS A 206 -6.38 -23.86 12.06
N CYS A 207 -6.03 -23.58 10.79
CA CYS A 207 -4.74 -22.97 10.42
C CYS A 207 -4.42 -21.68 11.20
N GLN A 208 -5.45 -20.92 11.59
CA GLN A 208 -5.33 -19.66 12.34
C GLN A 208 -4.74 -19.83 13.75
N VAL A 209 -4.80 -21.04 14.33
CA VAL A 209 -4.25 -21.32 15.68
C VAL A 209 -3.18 -22.41 15.66
N ALA A 210 -3.00 -23.12 14.54
CA ALA A 210 -1.98 -24.14 14.43
C ALA A 210 -0.57 -23.51 14.48
N LYS A 211 0.30 -24.07 15.34
CA LYS A 211 1.64 -23.51 15.66
C LYS A 211 2.48 -23.17 14.43
N ARG A 212 2.41 -24.00 13.37
CA ARG A 212 3.22 -23.86 12.16
C ARG A 212 2.64 -22.92 11.11
N THR A 213 1.34 -22.62 11.17
CA THR A 213 0.66 -21.86 10.12
C THR A 213 0.03 -20.56 10.59
N LYS A 214 -0.06 -20.31 11.91
CA LYS A 214 -0.66 -19.08 12.48
C LYS A 214 -0.09 -17.78 11.89
N ASP A 215 1.23 -17.67 11.76
CA ASP A 215 1.87 -16.42 11.31
C ASP A 215 1.66 -16.22 9.80
N SER A 216 1.75 -17.31 9.03
CA SER A 216 1.40 -17.31 7.61
C SER A 216 -0.07 -16.98 7.37
N TYR A 217 -0.95 -17.38 8.29
CA TYR A 217 -2.38 -17.09 8.22
C TYR A 217 -2.67 -15.60 8.38
N VAL A 218 -2.01 -14.95 9.34
CA VAL A 218 -2.10 -13.49 9.54
C VAL A 218 -1.61 -12.76 8.28
N LYS A 219 -0.45 -13.14 7.73
CA LYS A 219 0.10 -12.53 6.49
C LYS A 219 -0.83 -12.72 5.29
N ALA A 220 -1.36 -13.93 5.09
CA ALA A 220 -2.32 -14.21 4.01
C ALA A 220 -3.60 -13.39 4.16
N THR A 221 -4.06 -13.17 5.40
CA THR A 221 -5.22 -12.32 5.70
C THR A 221 -4.96 -10.86 5.40
N GLU A 222 -3.77 -10.34 5.70
CA GLU A 222 -3.38 -8.96 5.35
C GLU A 222 -3.31 -8.75 3.83
N VAL A 223 -2.72 -9.69 3.10
CA VAL A 223 -2.70 -9.68 1.63
C VAL A 223 -4.12 -9.68 1.07
N PHE A 224 -5.00 -10.52 1.61
CA PHE A 224 -6.41 -10.56 1.23
C PHE A 224 -7.12 -9.22 1.50
N LYS A 225 -6.90 -8.60 2.66
CA LYS A 225 -7.47 -7.28 2.99
C LYS A 225 -6.99 -6.19 2.04
N LYS A 226 -5.70 -6.16 1.70
CA LYS A 226 -5.15 -5.23 0.70
C LYS A 226 -5.79 -5.45 -0.68
N ALA A 227 -6.07 -6.71 -1.04
CA ALA A 227 -6.78 -7.03 -2.27
C ALA A 227 -8.24 -6.52 -2.26
N GLU A 228 -8.95 -6.61 -1.13
CA GLU A 228 -10.30 -6.03 -0.98
C GLU A 228 -10.28 -4.50 -1.12
N SER A 229 -9.29 -3.83 -0.53
CA SER A 229 -9.10 -2.39 -0.73
C SER A 229 -8.83 -2.06 -2.20
N ALA A 230 -7.91 -2.76 -2.86
CA ALA A 230 -7.63 -2.57 -4.28
C ALA A 230 -8.87 -2.79 -5.16
N TYR A 231 -9.67 -3.82 -4.86
CA TYR A 231 -10.92 -4.10 -5.56
C TYR A 231 -11.93 -2.96 -5.38
N THR A 232 -12.05 -2.42 -4.17
CA THR A 232 -12.93 -1.28 -3.87
C THR A 232 -12.54 -0.02 -4.66
N TYR A 233 -11.23 0.24 -4.79
CA TYR A 233 -10.70 1.34 -5.59
C TYR A 233 -10.58 1.04 -7.09
N ARG A 234 -11.18 -0.07 -7.57
CA ARG A 234 -11.17 -0.51 -8.98
C ARG A 234 -9.78 -0.74 -9.56
N ASN A 235 -8.78 -0.97 -8.71
CA ASN A 235 -7.48 -1.47 -9.15
C ASN A 235 -7.55 -3.00 -9.31
N ASN A 236 -8.14 -3.43 -10.43
CA ASN A 236 -8.47 -4.84 -10.67
C ASN A 236 -7.22 -5.72 -10.81
N GLU A 237 -6.11 -5.20 -11.33
CA GLU A 237 -4.84 -5.91 -11.41
C GLU A 237 -4.30 -6.24 -10.01
N ALA A 238 -4.16 -5.22 -9.17
CA ALA A 238 -3.66 -5.41 -7.80
C ALA A 238 -4.58 -6.31 -6.98
N ALA A 239 -5.90 -6.15 -7.15
CA ALA A 239 -6.89 -7.01 -6.52
C ALA A 239 -6.76 -8.48 -6.97
N TYR A 240 -6.69 -8.74 -8.28
CA TYR A 240 -6.53 -10.09 -8.82
C TYR A 240 -5.26 -10.75 -8.28
N ASN A 241 -4.11 -10.08 -8.38
CA ASN A 241 -2.84 -10.62 -7.90
C ASN A 241 -2.85 -10.87 -6.39
N GLY A 242 -3.46 -9.96 -5.61
CA GLY A 242 -3.61 -10.11 -4.16
C GLY A 242 -4.49 -11.30 -3.78
N TYR A 243 -5.64 -11.49 -4.43
CA TYR A 243 -6.50 -12.66 -4.18
C TYR A 243 -5.80 -13.96 -4.58
N LYS A 244 -5.10 -13.98 -5.72
CA LYS A 244 -4.33 -15.15 -6.16
C LYS A 244 -3.27 -15.55 -5.14
N SER A 245 -2.47 -14.60 -4.68
CA SER A 245 -1.43 -14.85 -3.67
C SER A 245 -2.00 -15.31 -2.32
N ALA A 246 -3.09 -14.68 -1.87
CA ALA A 246 -3.78 -15.09 -0.65
C ALA A 246 -4.35 -16.51 -0.77
N LYS A 247 -5.01 -16.83 -1.88
CA LYS A 247 -5.53 -18.17 -2.18
C LYS A 247 -4.45 -19.23 -2.10
N GLU A 248 -3.33 -19.03 -2.81
CA GLU A 248 -2.20 -19.96 -2.82
C GLU A 248 -1.66 -20.19 -1.40
N SER A 249 -1.52 -19.12 -0.61
CA SER A 249 -1.08 -19.20 0.79
C SER A 249 -2.05 -20.02 1.65
N TYR A 250 -3.36 -19.81 1.51
CA TYR A 250 -4.37 -20.58 2.25
C TYR A 250 -4.35 -22.07 1.89
N ILE A 251 -4.24 -22.40 0.60
CA ILE A 251 -4.14 -23.79 0.13
C ILE A 251 -2.89 -24.47 0.70
N THR A 252 -1.74 -23.81 0.64
CA THR A 252 -0.49 -24.38 1.20
C THR A 252 -0.61 -24.64 2.71
N MET A 253 -1.22 -23.72 3.47
CA MET A 253 -1.43 -23.92 4.91
C MET A 253 -2.39 -25.07 5.18
N PHE A 254 -3.49 -25.18 4.42
CA PHE A 254 -4.44 -26.27 4.54
C PHE A 254 -3.77 -27.63 4.35
N GLU A 255 -3.00 -27.81 3.28
CA GLU A 255 -2.28 -29.06 3.01
C GLU A 255 -1.21 -29.36 4.08
N THR A 256 -0.53 -28.32 4.60
CA THR A 256 0.43 -28.48 5.69
C THR A 256 -0.22 -29.04 6.96
N VAL A 257 -1.33 -28.45 7.40
CA VAL A 257 -2.03 -28.90 8.62
C VAL A 257 -2.66 -30.28 8.41
N LYS A 258 -3.20 -30.55 7.22
CA LYS A 258 -3.74 -31.88 6.89
C LYS A 258 -2.67 -32.96 6.99
N LYS A 259 -1.47 -32.70 6.47
CA LYS A 259 -0.33 -33.60 6.61
C LYS A 259 0.10 -33.78 8.07
N ASP A 260 0.26 -32.68 8.81
CA ASP A 260 0.64 -32.73 10.23
C ASP A 260 -0.35 -33.57 11.06
N ARG A 261 -1.65 -33.51 10.75
CA ARG A 261 -2.67 -34.35 11.40
C ARG A 261 -2.53 -35.82 11.04
N ALA A 262 -2.33 -36.15 9.77
CA ALA A 262 -2.12 -37.54 9.34
C ALA A 262 -0.86 -38.15 9.99
N ASP A 263 0.22 -37.38 10.06
CA ASP A 263 1.47 -37.81 10.71
C ASP A 263 1.26 -38.02 12.22
N ALA A 264 0.49 -37.16 12.89
CA ALA A 264 0.14 -37.31 14.31
C ALA A 264 -0.76 -38.53 14.57
N GLU A 265 -1.76 -38.78 13.71
CA GLU A 265 -2.63 -39.96 13.82
C GLU A 265 -1.84 -41.26 13.63
N ALA A 266 -0.92 -41.31 12.66
CA ALA A 266 -0.04 -42.46 12.46
C ALA A 266 0.90 -42.70 13.66
N ALA A 267 1.43 -41.63 14.27
CA ALA A 267 2.26 -41.73 15.46
C ALA A 267 1.46 -42.24 16.68
N LEU A 268 0.22 -41.77 16.85
CA LEU A 268 -0.67 -42.25 17.91
C LEU A 268 -1.02 -43.73 17.73
N GLU A 269 -1.29 -44.16 16.50
CA GLU A 269 -1.61 -45.57 16.24
C GLU A 269 -0.41 -46.48 16.51
N LYS A 270 0.80 -46.07 16.09
CA LYS A 270 2.03 -46.78 16.43
C LYS A 270 2.27 -46.84 17.94
N ALA A 271 2.00 -45.76 18.67
CA ALA A 271 2.12 -45.73 20.13
C ALA A 271 1.11 -46.67 20.81
N LYS A 272 -0.13 -46.77 20.31
CA LYS A 272 -1.12 -47.73 20.81
C LYS A 272 -0.69 -49.18 20.56
N GLN A 273 -0.17 -49.48 19.37
CA GLN A 273 0.33 -50.82 19.04
C GLN A 273 1.49 -51.22 19.95
N ALA A 274 2.48 -50.33 20.12
CA ALA A 274 3.60 -50.57 21.03
C ALA A 274 3.14 -50.77 22.49
N LYS A 275 2.11 -50.04 22.93
CA LYS A 275 1.49 -50.23 24.24
C LYS A 275 0.86 -51.62 24.37
N LEU A 276 0.07 -52.05 23.39
CA LEU A 276 -0.57 -53.38 23.39
C LEU A 276 0.46 -54.52 23.35
N GLU A 277 1.54 -54.36 22.59
CA GLU A 277 2.65 -55.32 22.55
C GLU A 277 3.37 -55.41 23.90
N ALA A 278 3.63 -54.27 24.54
CA ALA A 278 4.22 -54.23 25.87
C ALA A 278 3.32 -54.88 26.93
N GLU A 279 2.00 -54.63 26.89
CA GLU A 279 1.03 -55.24 27.79
C GLU A 279 0.96 -56.77 27.61
N LYS A 280 0.98 -57.26 26.36
CA LYS A 280 1.03 -58.70 26.07
C LYS A 280 2.32 -59.34 26.58
N PHE A 281 3.46 -58.71 26.31
CA PHE A 281 4.75 -59.22 26.76
C PHE A 281 4.83 -59.28 28.28
N ALA A 282 4.30 -58.28 28.99
CA ALA A 282 4.23 -58.30 30.44
C ALA A 282 3.36 -59.46 30.95
N ALA A 283 2.16 -59.64 30.39
CA ALA A 283 1.27 -60.75 30.78
C ALA A 283 1.88 -62.14 30.50
N GLU A 284 2.54 -62.32 29.35
CA GLU A 284 3.27 -63.56 29.03
C GLU A 284 4.43 -63.79 30.00
N THR A 285 5.13 -62.74 30.42
CA THR A 285 6.21 -62.83 31.40
C THR A 285 5.66 -63.23 32.77
N ASP A 286 4.55 -62.65 33.21
CA ASP A 286 3.89 -62.99 34.47
C ASP A 286 3.39 -64.45 34.50
N GLU A 287 2.91 -64.97 33.35
CA GLU A 287 2.47 -66.36 33.23
C GLU A 287 3.66 -67.35 33.20
N THR A 288 4.72 -67.02 32.46
CA THR A 288 5.83 -67.95 32.22
C THR A 288 6.93 -67.90 33.27
N ASN A 289 7.09 -66.78 33.97
CA ASN A 289 8.08 -66.60 35.02
C ASN A 289 7.48 -65.83 36.21
N PRO A 290 6.45 -66.39 36.88
CA PRO A 290 5.80 -65.72 37.98
C PRO A 290 6.79 -65.47 39.11
N LEU A 291 6.69 -64.29 39.73
CA LEU A 291 7.46 -63.97 40.94
C LEU A 291 6.99 -64.89 42.07
N THR A 292 7.80 -65.93 42.33
CA THR A 292 7.50 -67.01 43.28
C THR A 292 8.17 -66.80 44.64
N GLU A 293 9.14 -65.89 44.72
CA GLU A 293 9.84 -65.52 45.95
C GLU A 293 9.60 -64.06 46.32
N LYS A 294 9.57 -63.80 47.63
CA LYS A 294 9.40 -62.45 48.19
C LYS A 294 10.61 -61.60 47.83
N VAL A 295 10.40 -60.60 46.97
CA VAL A 295 11.47 -59.67 46.56
C VAL A 295 11.78 -58.75 47.74
N ALA A 296 13.04 -58.70 48.18
CA ALA A 296 13.47 -57.85 49.28
C ALA A 296 13.15 -56.37 48.99
N GLY A 297 12.38 -55.73 49.89
CA GLY A 297 11.98 -54.32 49.77
C GLY A 297 10.59 -54.07 49.16
N ILE A 298 9.87 -55.11 48.72
CA ILE A 298 8.44 -55.02 48.39
C ILE A 298 7.65 -55.67 49.52
N GLU A 299 6.86 -54.87 50.21
CA GLU A 299 6.06 -55.29 51.36
C GLU A 299 4.86 -56.15 50.89
N ASP A 300 4.30 -56.98 51.78
CA ASP A 300 3.11 -57.80 51.43
C ASP A 300 1.95 -56.91 50.99
N GLU A 301 1.04 -57.45 50.18
CA GLU A 301 -0.18 -56.76 49.69
C GLU A 301 -1.08 -56.19 50.83
N ASN A 302 -0.92 -56.70 52.05
CA ASN A 302 -1.60 -56.24 53.27
C ASN A 302 -0.67 -55.55 54.27
N ALA A 303 0.55 -55.21 53.85
CA ALA A 303 1.44 -54.43 54.69
C ALA A 303 0.82 -53.05 54.90
N VAL A 304 0.67 -52.69 56.17
CA VAL A 304 0.38 -51.32 56.56
C VAL A 304 1.62 -50.52 56.16
N LEU A 305 1.52 -49.81 55.04
CA LEU A 305 2.51 -48.80 54.63
C LEU A 305 2.71 -47.90 55.83
N LEU A 306 3.92 -47.95 56.43
CA LEU A 306 4.48 -47.15 57.53
C LEU A 306 3.47 -46.60 58.54
N GLU A 307 3.71 -46.84 59.84
CA GLU A 307 2.99 -46.20 60.97
C GLU A 307 2.33 -44.90 60.53
N GLN A 308 0.98 -44.87 60.51
CA GLN A 308 0.22 -43.71 60.06
C GLN A 308 0.96 -42.46 60.52
N ASP A 309 1.56 -41.73 59.58
CA ASP A 309 2.04 -40.40 59.88
C ASP A 309 0.80 -39.72 60.41
N SER A 310 0.75 -39.54 61.74
CA SER A 310 -0.29 -38.76 62.35
C SER A 310 0.02 -37.35 61.90
N PHE A 311 -0.48 -36.99 60.72
CA PHE A 311 -0.63 -35.61 60.36
C PHE A 311 -1.42 -35.01 61.51
N ALA A 312 -0.76 -34.15 62.29
CA ALA A 312 -1.41 -33.37 63.31
C ALA A 312 -2.69 -32.80 62.68
N ASN A 313 -3.79 -32.86 63.44
CA ASN A 313 -5.08 -32.41 62.97
C ASN A 313 -4.91 -31.01 62.33
N PRO A 314 -5.31 -30.78 61.06
CA PRO A 314 -5.05 -29.50 60.40
C PRO A 314 -5.62 -28.28 61.13
N GLU A 315 -6.55 -28.51 62.07
CA GLU A 315 -7.09 -27.52 63.00
C GLU A 315 -6.10 -27.08 64.11
N ASP A 316 -5.10 -27.89 64.45
CA ASP A 316 -4.01 -27.51 65.39
C ASP A 316 -2.88 -26.73 64.69
N SER A 317 -2.89 -26.70 63.35
CA SER A 317 -1.95 -25.91 62.52
C SER A 317 -2.55 -24.60 62.01
N VAL A 318 -3.58 -24.07 62.67
CA VAL A 318 -4.04 -22.70 62.44
C VAL A 318 -2.92 -21.76 62.91
N ILE A 319 -2.09 -21.35 61.95
CA ILE A 319 -1.32 -20.11 62.07
C ILE A 319 -2.38 -19.01 62.22
N ASP A 320 -2.39 -18.35 63.38
CA ASP A 320 -3.15 -17.12 63.57
C ASP A 320 -2.55 -16.05 62.64
N VAL A 321 -3.19 -15.86 61.49
CA VAL A 321 -2.75 -14.95 60.42
C VAL A 321 -2.94 -13.48 60.83
N GLU A 322 -3.55 -13.19 61.98
CA GLU A 322 -3.84 -11.81 62.40
C GLU A 322 -2.74 -11.15 63.26
N SER A 323 -1.67 -11.85 63.66
CA SER A 323 -0.61 -11.24 64.51
C SER A 323 0.85 -11.52 64.11
N GLY A 324 1.10 -12.25 63.02
CA GLY A 324 2.47 -12.58 62.59
C GLY A 324 3.16 -11.51 61.73
N GLU A 325 4.50 -11.50 61.73
CA GLU A 325 5.40 -10.57 61.00
C GLU A 325 5.05 -10.35 59.51
N LEU A 326 4.35 -11.30 58.88
CA LEU A 326 3.83 -11.18 57.50
C LEU A 326 2.71 -10.13 57.37
N ALA A 327 1.85 -9.97 58.37
CA ALA A 327 0.81 -8.92 58.39
C ALA A 327 1.43 -7.52 58.58
N GLU A 328 2.46 -7.42 59.42
CA GLU A 328 3.23 -6.18 59.62
C GLU A 328 4.00 -5.79 58.34
N THR A 329 4.52 -6.77 57.61
CA THR A 329 5.22 -6.54 56.34
C THR A 329 4.24 -6.16 55.22
N ALA A 330 3.05 -6.76 55.17
CA ALA A 330 2.01 -6.41 54.21
C ALA A 330 1.42 -5.01 54.45
N ALA A 331 1.24 -4.61 55.71
CA ALA A 331 0.82 -3.25 56.06
C ALA A 331 1.86 -2.21 55.63
N LYS A 332 3.15 -2.49 55.83
CA LYS A 332 4.24 -1.59 55.44
C LYS A 332 4.36 -1.40 53.93
N ILE A 333 4.14 -2.47 53.15
CA ILE A 333 4.13 -2.41 51.68
C ILE A 333 2.89 -1.67 51.16
N ALA A 334 1.74 -1.81 51.82
CA ALA A 334 0.54 -1.07 51.47
C ALA A 334 0.68 0.44 51.75
N ASP A 335 1.29 0.81 52.87
CA ASP A 335 1.55 2.22 53.21
C ASP A 335 2.58 2.86 52.24
N GLU A 336 3.60 2.11 51.81
CA GLU A 336 4.57 2.56 50.80
C GLU A 336 3.93 2.72 49.40
N ALA A 337 2.99 1.84 49.04
CA ALA A 337 2.25 1.94 47.77
C ALA A 337 1.30 3.15 47.74
N ILE A 338 0.60 3.42 48.85
CA ILE A 338 -0.29 4.58 48.99
C ILE A 338 0.51 5.89 49.01
N ALA A 339 1.72 5.90 49.60
CA ALA A 339 2.61 7.07 49.55
C ALA A 339 3.16 7.33 48.14
N ALA A 340 3.44 6.29 47.36
CA ALA A 340 3.89 6.41 45.97
C ALA A 340 2.77 6.93 45.04
N GLU A 341 1.53 6.49 45.24
CA GLU A 341 0.38 6.93 44.43
C GLU A 341 0.02 8.40 44.71
N ASN A 342 0.05 8.84 45.97
CA ASN A 342 -0.14 10.25 46.34
C ASN A 342 1.00 11.20 45.93
N SER A 343 2.18 10.63 45.64
CA SER A 343 3.33 11.39 45.09
C SER A 343 3.24 11.54 43.56
N ALA A 344 2.57 10.61 42.88
CA ALA A 344 2.34 10.66 41.44
C ALA A 344 1.19 11.61 41.06
N ASP A 345 0.13 11.70 41.88
CA ASP A 345 -1.00 12.60 41.63
C ASP A 345 -0.69 14.09 41.90
N ASN A 346 0.38 14.40 42.65
CA ASN A 346 0.86 15.78 42.82
C ASN A 346 1.85 16.22 41.73
N ALA A 347 2.23 15.34 40.79
CA ALA A 347 3.18 15.64 39.72
C ALA A 347 2.54 15.92 38.34
N ASP A 348 1.23 15.62 38.15
CA ASP A 348 0.50 15.83 36.88
C ASP A 348 -0.47 17.03 36.91
N GLY A 349 -0.46 17.82 37.99
CA GLY A 349 -1.37 18.96 38.20
C GLY A 349 -0.82 20.35 37.83
N GLY A 350 0.33 20.47 37.16
CA GLY A 350 0.99 21.77 36.98
C GLY A 350 1.83 21.95 35.72
N SER A 351 1.18 22.23 34.58
CA SER A 351 1.50 23.38 33.70
C SER A 351 1.04 23.16 32.25
N VAL A 352 -0.23 23.47 31.99
CA VAL A 352 -0.48 24.42 30.91
C VAL A 352 -0.40 25.79 31.59
N VAL A 353 0.45 26.70 31.10
CA VAL A 353 0.27 28.16 31.04
C VAL A 353 1.62 28.82 30.67
N ASP A 354 1.56 29.55 29.55
CA ASP A 354 2.30 30.76 29.17
C ASP A 354 3.74 30.77 28.59
N ALA A 355 3.75 31.26 27.35
CA ALA A 355 4.50 32.44 26.86
C ALA A 355 5.95 32.25 26.37
N LYS A 356 6.12 32.25 25.03
CA LYS A 356 6.38 33.50 24.27
C LYS A 356 6.25 33.29 22.76
#